data_AF-A0A2T0QVT7-F1
#
_entry.id   AF-A0A2T0QVT7-F1
#
_cell.length_a   1.000
_cell.length_b   1.000
_cell.length_c   1.000
_cell.angle_alpha   90.00
_cell.angle_beta   90.00
_cell.angle_gamma   90.00
#
_symmetry.space_group_name_H-M   'P 1'
#
loop_
_entity.id
_entity.type
_entity.pdbx_description
1 polymer ?
#
loop_
_entity_poly.entity_id
_entity_poly.type
_entity_poly.pdbx_seq_one_letter_code
_entity_poly.pdbx_strand_id
1 'polypeptide(L)' 'MNIIDMARESGMAVILDARIGREEYHSVCGSLSALEKFADAIRQTPVNHRTGSERRKRPLTRGLK' A
#
# COMPACT_ATOMS: atom_id res chain seq x y z
N MET A 1 -6.40 3.05 4.33
CA MET A 1 -6.53 1.63 3.92
C MET A 1 -5.39 1.32 2.96
N ASN A 2 -4.60 0.27 3.18
CA ASN A 2 -3.62 -0.22 2.20
C ASN A 2 -4.30 -1.25 1.28
N ILE A 3 -3.93 -1.27 0.00
CA ILE A 3 -4.48 -2.20 -0.99
C ILE A 3 -4.24 -3.68 -0.61
N ILE A 4 -3.15 -3.97 0.09
CA ILE A 4 -2.83 -5.33 0.56
C ILE A 4 -3.81 -5.81 1.63
N ASP A 5 -4.22 -4.93 2.55
CA ASP A 5 -5.17 -5.28 3.60
C ASP A 5 -6.57 -5.51 3.00
N MET A 6 -6.95 -4.67 2.03
CA MET A 6 -8.20 -4.84 1.29
C MET A 6 -8.26 -6.16 0.52
N ALA A 7 -7.14 -6.60 -0.06
CA ALA A 7 -7.04 -7.89 -0.73
C ALA A 7 -7.29 -9.04 0.26
N ARG A 8 -6.65 -9.00 1.43
CA ARG A 8 -6.82 -10.01 2.49
C ARG A 8 -8.25 -10.06 3.01
N GLU A 9 -8.85 -8.91 3.30
CA GLU A 9 -10.24 -8.81 3.77
C GLU A 9 -11.26 -9.32 2.75
N SER A 10 -10.93 -9.18 1.45
CA SER A 10 -11.77 -9.68 0.36
C SER A 10 -11.64 -11.20 0.13
N GLY A 11 -10.74 -11.86 0.88
CA GLY A 11 -10.46 -13.29 0.76
C GLY A 11 -9.41 -13.64 -0.29
N MET A 12 -8.61 -12.68 -0.75
CA MET A 12 -7.48 -12.94 -1.63
C MET A 12 -6.27 -13.43 -0.83
N ALA A 13 -5.52 -14.38 -1.38
CA ALA A 13 -4.20 -14.74 -0.90
C ALA A 13 -3.18 -13.69 -1.37
N VAL A 14 -2.33 -13.22 -0.46
CA VAL A 14 -1.23 -12.30 -0.74
C VAL A 14 0.08 -12.98 -0.39
N ILE A 15 0.93 -13.16 -1.38
CA ILE A 15 2.21 -13.87 -1.26
C ILE A 15 3.33 -12.87 -1.56
N LEU A 16 4.36 -12.81 -0.70
CA LEU A 16 5.58 -12.07 -0.97
C LEU A 16 6.53 -12.96 -1.78
N ASP A 17 6.68 -12.68 -3.07
CA ASP A 17 7.51 -13.48 -3.97
C ASP A 17 9.00 -13.10 -3.88
N ALA A 18 9.27 -11.80 -3.74
CA ALA A 18 10.63 -11.30 -3.69
C ALA A 18 10.72 -9.97 -2.94
N ARG A 19 11.90 -9.70 -2.40
CA ARG A 19 12.28 -8.39 -1.88
C ARG A 19 13.63 -8.00 -2.46
N ILE A 20 13.65 -6.94 -3.27
CA ILE A 20 14.86 -6.41 -3.88
C ILE A 20 15.13 -5.05 -3.27
N GLY A 21 16.15 -4.98 -2.41
CA GLY A 21 16.45 -3.79 -1.62
C GLY A 21 15.30 -3.42 -0.67
N ARG A 22 14.62 -2.31 -0.96
CA ARG A 22 13.46 -1.82 -0.19
C ARG A 22 12.12 -2.10 -0.86
N GLU A 23 12.14 -2.65 -2.06
CA GLU A 23 10.93 -2.92 -2.83
C GLU A 23 10.49 -4.37 -2.64
N GLU A 24 9.20 -4.56 -2.45
CA GLU A 24 8.59 -5.85 -2.18
C GLU A 24 7.61 -6.19 -3.30
N TYR A 25 7.79 -7.37 -3.89
CA TYR A 25 6.98 -7.87 -5.00
C TYR A 25 6.00 -8.90 -4.46
N HIS A 26 4.72 -8.63 -4.65
CA HIS A 26 3.64 -9.46 -4.12
C HIS A 26 2.75 -9.99 -5.24
N SER A 27 2.46 -11.28 -5.21
CA SER A 27 1.39 -11.90 -5.99
C SER A 27 0.10 -11.91 -5.17
N VAL A 28 -1.00 -11.56 -5.83
CA VAL A 28 -2.34 -11.58 -5.24
C VAL A 28 -3.22 -12.50 -6.08
N CYS A 29 -3.72 -13.58 -5.47
CA CYS A 29 -4.51 -14.60 -6.16
C CYS A 29 -5.70 -15.06 -5.31
N GLY A 30 -6.76 -15.55 -5.95
CA GLY A 30 -7.99 -15.94 -5.26
C GLY A 30 -9.07 -16.40 -6.24
N SER A 31 -10.25 -16.75 -5.73
CA SER A 31 -11.41 -17.05 -6.55
C SER A 31 -11.92 -15.78 -7.26
N LEU A 32 -12.68 -15.95 -8.34
CA LEU A 32 -13.34 -14.83 -9.02
C LEU A 32 -14.26 -14.05 -8.07
N SER A 33 -14.97 -14.73 -7.18
CA SER A 33 -15.82 -14.10 -6.17
C SER A 33 -15.06 -13.24 -5.16
N ALA A 34 -13.81 -13.61 -4.82
CA ALA A 34 -12.95 -12.79 -3.97
C ALA A 34 -12.43 -11.56 -4.74
N LEU A 35 -12.14 -11.72 -6.03
CA LEU A 35 -11.75 -10.62 -6.90
C LEU A 35 -12.87 -9.58 -7.08
N GLU A 36 -14.12 -10.04 -7.22
CA GLU A 36 -15.30 -9.16 -7.28
C GLU A 36 -15.44 -8.34 -5.99
N LYS A 37 -15.37 -8.99 -4.82
CA LYS A 37 -15.40 -8.31 -3.51
C LYS A 37 -14.28 -7.28 -3.36
N PHE A 38 -13.09 -7.63 -3.83
CA PHE A 38 -11.93 -6.74 -3.80
C PHE A 38 -12.13 -5.50 -4.68
N ALA A 39 -12.67 -5.68 -5.90
CA ALA A 39 -13.00 -4.57 -6.78
C ALA A 39 -14.04 -3.63 -6.15
N ASP A 40 -15.05 -4.17 -5.47
CA ASP A 40 -16.05 -3.38 -4.76
C ASP A 40 -15.45 -2.62 -3.57
N ALA A 41 -14.56 -3.26 -2.79
CA ALA A 41 -13.84 -2.61 -1.71
C ALA A 41 -12.99 -1.42 -2.20
N ILE A 42 -12.32 -1.56 -3.35
CA ILE A 42 -11.56 -0.47 -4.00
C ILE A 42 -12.48 0.70 -4.36
N ARG A 43 -13.63 0.42 -4.99
CA ARG A 43 -14.58 1.46 -5.43
C ARG A 43 -15.16 2.25 -4.26
N GLN A 44 -15.37 1.59 -3.13
CA GLN A 44 -15.93 2.22 -1.92
C GLN A 44 -14.89 3.00 -1.11
N THR A 45 -13.60 2.78 -1.37
CA THR A 45 -12.53 3.45 -0.64
C THR A 45 -12.19 4.78 -1.32
N PRO A 46 -12.43 5.94 -0.68
CA PRO A 46 -12.01 7.21 -1.24
C PRO A 46 -10.48 7.24 -1.34
N VAL A 47 -9.95 7.42 -2.55
CA VAL A 47 -8.51 7.53 -2.81
C VAL A 47 -8.02 8.84 -2.19
N ASN A 48 -7.59 8.76 -0.94
CA ASN A 48 -6.94 9.85 -0.28
C ASN A 48 -5.49 9.88 -0.82
N HIS A 49 -5.26 10.65 -1.87
CA HIS A 49 -3.92 10.94 -2.40
C HIS A 49 -3.11 11.71 -1.33
N ARG A 50 -2.68 11.02 -0.27
CA ARG A 50 -1.54 11.47 0.54
C ARG A 50 -0.29 11.06 -0.21
N THR A 51 -0.08 11.68 -1.36
CA THR A 51 1.24 11.70 -2.00
C THR A 51 2.19 12.33 -1.01
N GLY A 52 3.28 11.60 -0.70
CA GLY A 52 4.27 12.02 0.27
C GLY A 52 4.85 13.40 -0.06
N SER A 53 4.31 14.45 0.56
CA SER A 53 4.89 15.79 0.56
C SER A 53 5.17 16.28 1.98
N GLU A 54 5.24 15.36 2.97
CA GLU A 54 5.92 15.65 4.23
C GLU A 54 7.43 15.62 3.99
N ARG A 55 7.89 16.61 3.22
CA ARG A 55 9.26 17.12 3.26
C ARG A 55 9.60 17.28 4.73
N ARG A 56 10.41 16.35 5.23
CA ARG A 56 11.15 16.46 6.48
C ARG A 56 11.78 17.86 6.51
N LYS A 57 11.13 18.83 7.15
CA LYS A 57 11.76 20.11 7.49
C LYS A 57 12.81 19.77 8.54
N ARG A 58 14.00 19.37 8.09
CA ARG A 58 15.17 19.37 8.96
C ARG A 58 15.40 20.82 9.36
N PRO A 59 15.36 21.18 10.65
CA PRO A 59 15.81 22.49 11.06
C PRO A 59 17.30 22.59 10.70
N LEU A 60 17.66 23.53 9.84
CA LEU A 60 19.04 23.94 9.65
C LEU A 60 19.45 24.77 10.89
N THR A 61 19.80 24.08 11.96
CA THR A 61 20.46 24.72 13.11
C THR A 61 21.65 23.87 13.53
N ARG A 62 22.77 24.02 12.81
CA ARG A 62 24.08 23.71 13.38
C ARG A 62 25.20 24.39 12.59
N GLY A 63 25.79 25.43 13.17
CA GLY A 63 27.00 26.04 12.62
C GLY A 63 27.16 27.55 12.87
N LEU A 64 26.81 28.06 14.04
CA LEU A 64 27.46 29.27 14.57
C LEU A 64 28.70 28.80 15.33
N LYS A 65 29.86 28.94 14.69
CA LYS A 65 31.17 29.27 15.26
C LYS A 65 32.22 29.26 14.16
#